data_AF-I1C543-F1
#
_entry.id   AF-I1C543-F1
#
_cell.length_a   1.000
_cell.length_b   1.000
_cell.length_c   1.000
_cell.angle_alpha   90.00
_cell.angle_beta   90.00
_cell.angle_gamma   90.00
#
_symmetry.space_group_name_H-M   'P 1'
#
loop_
_entity.id
_entity.type
_entity.pdbx_description
1 polymer ?
#
loop_
_entity_poly.entity_id
_entity_poly.type
_entity_poly.pdbx_seq_one_letter_code
_entity_poly.pdbx_strand_id
1 'polypeptide(L)'
;MNNQQVAIKFESRKSDAPQLRDEYRTYKVLAGLPGIPGAYYFGQEGLHSILVIDLLGPSLEDLFDMCSRKFSIKTVAMLAKQMITRIQSIHERNLIYRDIKPDNFLIGRPNTKYANTIYLIDFGMGKLYRDPKTKQHIPYREKKSLSGTARYMSINTHLGREQSRRDDLESLGHVFMYFLRGSLPWQGLKAATNKQKYERIGEKKQTTSIHDLCAGFPGNGCA
;
A
#
# COMPACT_ATOMS: atom_id res chain seq x y z
N MET A 1 32.18 5.63 -11.97
CA MET A 1 30.70 5.50 -11.94
C MET A 1 30.36 4.03 -12.12
N ASN A 2 29.50 3.45 -11.28
CA ASN A 2 29.22 2.01 -11.25
C ASN A 2 28.11 1.54 -12.23
N ASN A 3 27.67 2.40 -13.16
CA ASN A 3 26.61 2.17 -14.16
C ASN A 3 25.31 1.56 -13.60
N GLN A 4 25.03 1.79 -12.31
CA GLN A 4 23.87 1.25 -11.64
C GLN A 4 22.62 2.08 -12.00
N GLN A 5 21.57 1.40 -12.47
CA GLN A 5 20.28 2.04 -12.73
C GLN A 5 19.53 2.29 -11.41
N VAL A 6 18.90 3.47 -11.30
CA VAL A 6 18.18 3.94 -10.10
C VAL A 6 16.85 4.59 -10.48
N ALA A 7 15.93 4.67 -9.52
CA ALA A 7 14.73 5.49 -9.63
C ALA A 7 14.92 6.80 -8.85
N ILE A 8 14.50 7.92 -9.44
CA ILE A 8 14.65 9.25 -8.85
C ILE A 8 13.26 9.86 -8.71
N LYS A 9 12.84 10.10 -7.46
CA LYS A 9 11.57 10.76 -7.13
C LYS A 9 11.85 12.23 -6.84
N PHE A 10 11.10 13.11 -7.49
CA PHE A 10 11.14 14.56 -7.28
C PHE A 10 9.86 15.00 -6.56
N GLU A 11 10.00 15.86 -5.56
CA GLU A 11 8.87 16.52 -4.90
C GLU A 11 9.11 18.03 -4.90
N SER A 12 8.12 18.81 -5.34
CA SER A 12 8.20 20.28 -5.29
C SER A 12 8.30 20.75 -3.84
N ARG A 13 9.25 21.66 -3.57
CA ARG A 13 9.39 22.30 -2.26
C ARG A 13 8.25 23.25 -1.92
N LYS A 14 7.38 23.56 -2.89
CA LYS A 14 6.14 24.33 -2.69
C LYS A 14 4.92 23.44 -2.43
N SER A 15 5.10 22.12 -2.28
CA SER A 15 4.00 21.22 -1.92
C SER A 15 3.38 21.63 -0.59
N ASP A 16 2.05 21.66 -0.51
CA ASP A 16 1.31 21.98 0.72
C ASP A 16 1.54 20.93 1.82
N ALA A 17 1.91 19.71 1.43
CA ALA A 17 2.19 18.59 2.33
C ALA A 17 3.46 17.86 1.86
N PRO A 18 4.67 18.38 2.14
CA PRO A 18 5.92 17.75 1.74
C PRO A 18 6.15 16.46 2.54
N GLN A 19 6.38 15.35 1.85
CA GLN A 19 6.49 14.01 2.44
C GLN A 19 7.85 13.35 2.17
N LEU A 20 8.61 13.81 1.16
CA LEU A 20 9.75 13.05 0.64
C LEU A 20 10.89 12.89 1.66
N ARG A 21 11.06 13.86 2.57
CA ARG A 21 12.05 13.77 3.67
C ARG A 21 11.67 12.70 4.69
N ASP A 22 10.39 12.63 5.06
CA ASP A 22 9.89 11.66 6.03
C ASP A 22 9.79 10.25 5.42
N GLU A 23 9.49 10.18 4.12
CA GLU A 23 9.63 8.97 3.33
C GLU A 23 11.08 8.45 3.34
N TYR A 24 12.08 9.32 3.08
CA TYR A 24 13.50 8.94 3.18
C TYR A 24 13.88 8.43 4.58
N ARG A 25 13.42 9.09 5.64
CA ARG A 25 13.65 8.62 7.03
C ARG A 25 13.04 7.23 7.25
N THR A 26 11.85 6.98 6.71
CA THR A 26 11.21 5.67 6.78
C THR A 26 12.04 4.61 6.04
N TYR A 27 12.55 4.92 4.85
CA TYR A 27 13.49 4.04 4.15
C TYR A 27 14.72 3.70 5.01
N LYS A 28 15.29 4.68 5.73
CA LYS A 28 16.43 4.41 6.63
C LYS A 28 16.07 3.48 7.79
N VAL A 29 14.87 3.62 8.37
CA VAL A 29 14.38 2.73 9.43
C VAL A 29 14.13 1.31 8.91
N LEU A 30 13.70 1.17 7.66
CA LEU A 30 13.37 -0.11 7.03
C LEU A 30 14.55 -0.75 6.26
N ALA A 31 15.70 -0.07 6.21
CA ALA A 31 16.86 -0.52 5.46
C ALA A 31 17.32 -1.93 5.87
N GLY A 32 17.66 -2.74 4.87
CA GLY A 32 18.09 -4.13 5.06
C GLY A 32 16.96 -5.15 5.17
N LEU A 33 15.69 -4.73 5.27
CA LEU A 33 14.56 -5.65 5.25
C LEU A 33 14.34 -6.21 3.82
N PRO A 34 14.05 -7.51 3.68
CA PRO A 34 13.73 -8.10 2.38
C PRO A 34 12.53 -7.43 1.71
N GLY A 35 12.70 -7.06 0.43
CA GLY A 35 11.66 -6.41 -0.37
C GLY A 35 11.36 -4.96 0.01
N ILE A 36 12.33 -4.28 0.62
CA ILE A 36 12.37 -2.81 0.71
C ILE A 36 13.55 -2.34 -0.16
N PRO A 37 13.34 -1.43 -1.13
CA PRO A 37 14.45 -0.95 -1.94
C PRO A 37 15.41 -0.10 -1.11
N GLY A 38 16.70 -0.15 -1.46
CA GLY A 38 17.71 0.71 -0.88
C GLY A 38 17.46 2.18 -1.24
N ALA A 39 17.62 3.06 -0.25
CA ALA A 39 17.63 4.51 -0.45
C ALA A 39 19.06 5.04 -0.41
N TYR A 40 19.51 5.55 -1.55
CA TYR A 40 20.89 5.94 -1.81
C TYR A 40 21.16 7.40 -1.45
N TYR A 41 20.23 8.28 -1.77
CA TYR A 41 20.43 9.71 -1.62
C TYR A 41 19.11 10.40 -1.32
N PHE A 42 19.18 11.40 -0.45
CA PHE A 42 18.16 12.41 -0.30
C PHE A 42 18.83 13.78 -0.25
N GLY A 43 18.30 14.72 -1.01
CA GLY A 43 18.80 16.09 -1.04
C GLY A 43 17.82 17.05 -1.68
N GLN A 44 18.28 18.27 -1.91
CA GLN A 44 17.50 19.32 -2.56
C GLN A 44 18.30 19.86 -3.72
N GLU A 45 17.65 20.02 -4.86
CA GLU A 45 18.21 20.63 -6.06
C GLU A 45 17.20 21.64 -6.60
N GLY A 46 17.59 22.91 -6.61
CA GLY A 46 16.71 24.04 -6.92
C GLY A 46 15.40 24.03 -6.11
N LEU A 47 14.27 23.90 -6.82
CA LEU A 47 12.93 23.93 -6.25
C LEU A 47 12.38 22.55 -5.87
N HIS A 48 13.19 21.49 -5.93
CA HIS A 48 12.74 20.13 -5.67
C HIS A 48 13.55 19.46 -4.54
N SER A 49 12.87 18.65 -3.74
CA SER A 49 13.49 17.58 -2.97
C SER A 49 13.65 16.36 -3.87
N ILE A 50 14.76 15.64 -3.71
CA ILE A 50 15.12 14.48 -4.53
C ILE A 50 15.35 13.28 -3.62
N LEU A 51 14.78 12.14 -3.98
CA LEU A 51 15.03 10.84 -3.36
C LEU A 51 15.47 9.86 -4.44
N VAL A 52 16.63 9.22 -4.24
CA VAL A 52 17.19 8.20 -5.13
C VAL A 52 17.10 6.84 -4.46
N ILE A 53 16.43 5.89 -5.11
CA ILE A 53 16.23 4.52 -4.63
C ILE A 53 16.57 3.49 -5.71
N ASP A 54 16.59 2.21 -5.35
CA ASP A 54 16.68 1.12 -6.32
C ASP A 54 15.62 1.24 -7.42
N LEU A 55 16.05 1.06 -8.68
CA LEU A 55 15.12 0.83 -9.77
C LEU A 55 14.56 -0.60 -9.67
N LEU A 56 13.23 -0.73 -9.68
CA LEU A 56 12.49 -1.99 -9.62
C LEU A 56 11.84 -2.32 -10.96
N GLY A 57 11.15 -3.46 -11.03
CA GLY A 57 10.32 -3.86 -12.16
C GLY A 57 8.92 -3.21 -12.12
N PRO A 58 7.97 -3.71 -12.94
CA PRO A 58 6.59 -3.21 -12.97
C PRO A 58 5.85 -3.43 -11.63
N SER A 59 4.82 -2.61 -11.40
CA SER A 59 3.91 -2.77 -10.26
C SER A 59 2.97 -3.97 -10.46
N LEU A 60 2.31 -4.40 -9.38
CA LEU A 60 1.27 -5.41 -9.46
C LEU A 60 0.04 -4.92 -10.24
N GLU A 61 -0.22 -3.61 -10.31
CA GLU A 61 -1.28 -3.07 -11.19
C GLU A 61 -0.89 -3.22 -12.67
N ASP A 62 0.36 -2.89 -13.03
CA ASP A 62 0.84 -3.05 -14.42
C ASP A 62 0.76 -4.52 -14.88
N LEU A 63 1.22 -5.43 -14.02
CA LEU A 63 1.14 -6.87 -14.28
C LEU A 63 -0.31 -7.37 -14.35
N PHE A 64 -1.20 -6.75 -13.57
CA PHE A 64 -2.62 -7.08 -13.57
C PHE A 64 -3.27 -6.69 -14.89
N ASP A 65 -2.97 -5.49 -15.41
CA ASP A 65 -3.42 -5.05 -16.72
C ASP A 65 -2.88 -5.95 -17.85
N MET A 66 -1.60 -6.31 -17.79
CA MET A 66 -0.98 -7.26 -18.73
C MET A 66 -1.65 -8.65 -18.72
N CYS A 67 -2.21 -9.06 -17.59
CA CYS A 67 -2.93 -10.33 -17.41
C CYS A 67 -4.45 -10.18 -17.61
N SER A 68 -4.89 -9.22 -18.44
CA SER A 68 -6.30 -8.98 -18.73
C SER A 68 -7.15 -8.74 -17.47
N ARG A 69 -6.53 -8.09 -16.48
CA ARG A 69 -7.16 -7.66 -15.22
C ARG A 69 -7.79 -8.80 -14.44
N LYS A 70 -7.13 -9.97 -14.40
CA LYS A 70 -7.50 -11.07 -13.50
C LYS A 70 -6.28 -11.95 -13.21
N PHE A 71 -6.02 -12.21 -11.94
CA PHE A 71 -5.01 -13.20 -11.54
C PHE A 71 -5.63 -14.53 -11.15
N SER A 72 -4.87 -15.61 -11.37
CA SER A 72 -5.24 -16.94 -10.88
C SER A 72 -5.18 -17.01 -9.36
N ILE A 73 -5.92 -17.94 -8.76
CA ILE A 73 -5.86 -18.22 -7.31
C ILE A 73 -4.43 -18.51 -6.86
N LYS A 74 -3.67 -19.30 -7.63
CA LYS A 74 -2.28 -19.63 -7.33
C LYS A 74 -1.41 -18.37 -7.27
N THR A 75 -1.55 -17.49 -8.27
CA THR A 75 -0.82 -16.21 -8.31
C THR A 75 -1.17 -15.35 -7.10
N VAL A 76 -2.46 -15.15 -6.80
CA VAL A 76 -2.90 -14.34 -5.65
C VAL A 76 -2.41 -14.92 -4.33
N ALA A 77 -2.45 -16.24 -4.14
CA ALA A 77 -1.93 -16.87 -2.92
C ALA A 77 -0.42 -16.66 -2.75
N MET A 78 0.36 -16.76 -3.84
CA MET A 78 1.81 -16.51 -3.81
C MET A 78 2.13 -15.03 -3.51
N LEU A 79 1.37 -14.10 -4.11
CA LEU A 79 1.47 -12.67 -3.84
C LEU A 79 1.10 -12.35 -2.38
N ALA A 80 -0.01 -12.89 -1.89
CA ALA A 80 -0.51 -12.66 -0.53
C ALA A 80 0.54 -13.01 0.52
N LYS A 81 1.23 -14.16 0.38
CA LYS A 81 2.32 -14.55 1.29
C LYS A 81 3.41 -13.48 1.38
N GLN A 82 3.89 -12.99 0.23
CA GLN A 82 4.93 -11.97 0.22
C GLN A 82 4.41 -10.62 0.73
N MET A 83 3.24 -10.17 0.29
CA MET A 83 2.66 -8.88 0.67
C MET A 83 2.37 -8.79 2.18
N ILE A 84 1.79 -9.84 2.77
CA ILE A 84 1.59 -9.92 4.23
C ILE A 84 2.93 -9.84 4.95
N THR A 85 3.95 -10.55 4.46
CA THR A 85 5.30 -10.50 5.05
C THR A 85 5.91 -9.10 5.00
N ARG A 86 5.68 -8.33 3.93
CA ARG A 86 6.13 -6.92 3.85
C ARG A 86 5.44 -6.05 4.89
N ILE A 87 4.12 -6.17 5.01
CA ILE A 87 3.35 -5.38 5.97
C ILE A 87 3.69 -5.75 7.41
N GLN A 88 3.87 -7.04 7.69
CA GLN A 88 4.37 -7.51 8.98
C GLN A 88 5.72 -6.87 9.32
N SER A 89 6.68 -6.87 8.39
CA SER A 89 8.01 -6.29 8.61
C SER A 89 7.95 -4.78 8.95
N ILE A 90 7.03 -4.03 8.32
CA ILE A 90 6.77 -2.61 8.65
C ILE A 90 6.18 -2.48 10.06
N HIS A 91 5.19 -3.31 10.38
CA HIS A 91 4.52 -3.32 11.69
C HIS A 91 5.49 -3.66 12.83
N GLU A 92 6.46 -4.53 12.58
CA GLU A 92 7.52 -4.86 13.53
C GLU A 92 8.46 -3.67 13.78
N ARG A 93 8.64 -2.81 12.78
CA ARG A 93 9.33 -1.50 12.90
C ARG A 93 8.44 -0.38 13.44
N ASN A 94 7.33 -0.73 14.10
CA ASN A 94 6.41 0.17 14.81
C ASN A 94 5.62 1.13 13.90
N LEU A 95 5.63 0.88 12.59
CA LEU A 95 4.97 1.69 11.58
C LEU A 95 3.70 1.00 11.07
N ILE A 96 2.73 1.76 10.62
CA ILE A 96 1.62 1.32 9.75
C ILE A 96 1.76 2.01 8.40
N TYR A 97 1.34 1.35 7.34
CA TYR A 97 1.63 1.76 5.96
C TYR A 97 0.57 2.73 5.39
N ARG A 98 -0.71 2.45 5.64
CA ARG A 98 -1.87 3.33 5.39
C ARG A 98 -2.28 3.59 3.94
N ASP A 99 -1.48 3.24 2.94
CA ASP A 99 -1.84 3.38 1.51
C ASP A 99 -1.67 2.09 0.69
N ILE A 100 -2.19 0.98 1.22
CA ILE A 100 -2.17 -0.32 0.52
C ILE A 100 -2.93 -0.22 -0.81
N LYS A 101 -2.20 -0.39 -1.92
CA LYS A 101 -2.73 -0.47 -3.28
C LYS A 101 -1.77 -1.24 -4.18
N PRO A 102 -2.24 -1.92 -5.25
CA PRO A 102 -1.39 -2.69 -6.16
C PRO A 102 -0.21 -1.91 -6.74
N ASP A 103 -0.40 -0.61 -6.99
CA ASP A 103 0.59 0.30 -7.56
C ASP A 103 1.87 0.41 -6.71
N ASN A 104 1.76 0.22 -5.39
CA ASN A 104 2.88 0.36 -4.46
C ASN A 104 3.62 -0.97 -4.22
N PHE A 105 3.14 -2.08 -4.78
CA PHE A 105 3.83 -3.36 -4.74
C PHE A 105 4.44 -3.65 -6.11
N LEU A 106 5.76 -3.77 -6.17
CA LEU A 106 6.50 -3.95 -7.43
C LEU A 106 7.23 -5.28 -7.43
N ILE A 107 7.45 -5.88 -8.59
CA ILE A 107 8.39 -7.00 -8.71
C ILE A 107 9.83 -6.48 -8.80
N GLY A 108 10.81 -7.34 -8.53
CA GLY A 108 12.21 -7.03 -8.82
C GLY A 108 12.46 -6.89 -10.32
N ARG A 109 13.62 -6.32 -10.69
CA ARG A 109 13.96 -6.15 -12.11
C ARG A 109 14.04 -7.52 -12.83
N PRO A 110 13.58 -7.59 -14.10
CA PRO A 110 13.74 -8.78 -14.93
C PRO A 110 15.20 -9.23 -15.03
N ASN A 111 15.43 -10.52 -15.28
CA ASN A 111 16.77 -11.12 -15.43
C ASN A 111 17.69 -10.92 -14.21
N THR A 112 17.12 -10.74 -13.03
CA THR A 112 17.85 -10.72 -11.75
C THR A 112 17.36 -11.86 -10.85
N LYS A 113 18.20 -12.28 -9.88
CA LYS A 113 17.78 -13.27 -8.87
C LYS A 113 16.58 -12.81 -8.01
N TYR A 114 16.25 -11.52 -8.04
CA TYR A 114 15.13 -10.93 -7.30
C TYR A 114 13.89 -10.68 -8.16
N ALA A 115 13.87 -11.12 -9.43
CA ALA A 115 12.76 -10.86 -10.36
C ALA A 115 11.37 -11.29 -9.81
N ASN A 116 11.32 -12.34 -8.99
CA ASN A 116 10.08 -12.86 -8.37
C ASN A 116 9.83 -12.34 -6.94
N THR A 117 10.66 -11.41 -6.46
CA THR A 117 10.50 -10.79 -5.14
C THR A 117 9.53 -9.63 -5.23
N ILE A 118 8.53 -9.58 -4.35
CA ILE A 118 7.66 -8.42 -4.20
C ILE A 118 8.36 -7.39 -3.32
N TYR A 119 8.42 -6.15 -3.80
CA TYR A 119 8.92 -4.98 -3.10
C TYR A 119 7.75 -4.07 -2.74
N LEU A 120 7.92 -3.30 -1.67
CA LEU A 120 7.00 -2.24 -1.28
C LEU A 120 7.71 -0.89 -1.37
N ILE A 121 7.04 0.09 -1.98
CA ILE A 121 7.53 1.46 -2.15
C ILE A 121 6.58 2.49 -1.53
N ASP A 122 6.88 3.78 -1.69
CA ASP A 122 6.00 4.90 -1.34
C ASP A 122 5.56 4.91 0.12
N PHE A 123 6.46 5.34 1.00
CA PHE A 123 6.22 5.40 2.45
C PHE A 123 5.72 6.77 2.93
N GLY A 124 5.29 7.66 2.02
CA GLY A 124 4.89 9.04 2.35
C GLY A 124 3.71 9.13 3.33
N MET A 125 2.87 8.10 3.39
CA MET A 125 1.73 8.01 4.31
C MET A 125 2.00 7.26 5.61
N GLY A 126 3.18 6.66 5.75
CA GLY A 126 3.57 5.84 6.88
C GLY A 126 3.50 6.60 8.21
N LYS A 127 3.12 5.91 9.28
CA LYS A 127 2.98 6.52 10.61
C LYS A 127 3.33 5.54 11.72
N LEU A 128 3.93 6.02 12.81
CA LEU A 128 4.12 5.22 14.01
C LEU A 128 2.77 4.88 14.66
N TYR A 129 2.50 3.60 14.89
CA TYR A 129 1.31 3.14 15.63
C TYR A 129 1.60 2.80 17.09
N ARG A 130 2.88 2.74 17.46
CA ARG A 130 3.32 2.57 18.84
C ARG A 130 4.66 3.24 19.07
N ASP A 131 4.95 3.58 20.32
CA ASP A 131 6.26 4.08 20.70
C ASP A 131 7.35 3.02 20.41
N PRO A 132 8.44 3.37 19.71
CA PRO A 132 9.48 2.41 19.38
C PRO A 132 10.19 1.77 20.58
N LYS A 133 10.26 2.45 21.74
CA LYS A 133 10.93 2.00 22.96
C LYS A 133 9.97 1.26 23.89
N THR A 134 8.88 1.91 24.32
CA THR A 134 7.94 1.37 25.31
C THR A 134 6.92 0.41 24.71
N LYS A 135 6.80 0.39 23.37
CA LYS A 135 5.78 -0.34 22.62
C LYS A 135 4.33 0.06 22.97
N GLN A 136 4.15 1.18 23.67
CA GLN A 136 2.83 1.72 23.98
C GLN A 136 2.11 2.10 22.68
N HIS A 137 0.93 1.53 22.47
CA HIS A 137 0.11 1.79 21.29
C HIS A 137 -0.44 3.22 21.30
N ILE A 138 -0.59 3.83 20.12
CA ILE A 138 -1.27 5.13 19.99
C ILE A 138 -2.70 5.06 20.54
N PRO A 139 -3.23 6.15 21.13
CA PRO A 139 -4.61 6.18 21.58
C PRO A 139 -5.57 6.11 20.40
N TYR A 140 -6.74 5.53 20.63
CA TYR A 140 -7.84 5.58 19.69
C TYR A 140 -8.31 7.03 19.47
N ARG A 141 -8.62 7.38 18.22
CA ARG A 141 -9.18 8.68 17.83
C ARG A 141 -10.19 8.50 16.70
N GLU A 142 -11.14 9.42 16.63
CA GLU A 142 -12.11 9.53 15.54
C GLU A 142 -11.99 10.91 14.87
N LYS A 143 -12.86 11.20 13.90
CA LYS A 143 -12.90 12.46 13.15
C LYS A 143 -11.59 12.75 12.41
N LYS A 144 -10.88 11.70 11.99
CA LYS A 144 -9.70 11.79 11.12
C LYS A 144 -10.12 12.16 9.71
N SER A 145 -9.30 12.97 9.04
CA SER A 145 -9.44 13.20 7.61
C SER A 145 -9.22 11.89 6.83
N LEU A 146 -9.99 11.71 5.77
CA LEU A 146 -9.86 10.57 4.87
C LEU A 146 -8.55 10.71 4.10
N SER A 147 -7.74 9.65 4.11
CA SER A 147 -6.43 9.63 3.46
C SER A 147 -6.16 8.23 2.91
N GLY A 148 -5.47 8.16 1.78
CA GLY A 148 -5.17 6.90 1.07
C GLY A 148 -6.22 6.57 0.02
N THR A 149 -6.07 5.43 -0.64
CA THR A 149 -6.90 5.06 -1.79
C THR A 149 -8.27 4.50 -1.38
N ALA A 150 -9.36 5.23 -1.69
CA ALA A 150 -10.75 4.86 -1.31
C ALA A 150 -11.14 3.42 -1.65
N ARG A 151 -10.67 2.92 -2.80
CA ARG A 151 -10.95 1.58 -3.32
C ARG A 151 -10.51 0.49 -2.33
N TYR A 152 -9.37 0.66 -1.67
CA TYR A 152 -8.76 -0.41 -0.87
C TYR A 152 -8.81 -0.13 0.63
N MET A 153 -8.91 1.12 1.07
CA MET A 153 -8.92 1.47 2.50
C MET A 153 -9.98 0.73 3.32
N SER A 154 -9.73 0.51 4.60
CA SER A 154 -10.67 -0.16 5.49
C SER A 154 -11.99 0.61 5.68
N ILE A 155 -13.02 -0.09 6.13
CA ILE A 155 -14.29 0.49 6.58
C ILE A 155 -14.03 1.47 7.73
N ASN A 156 -13.13 1.15 8.67
CA ASN A 156 -12.77 2.06 9.76
C ASN A 156 -12.16 3.38 9.26
N THR A 157 -11.34 3.34 8.20
CA THR A 157 -10.83 4.57 7.57
C THR A 157 -11.96 5.41 7.00
N HIS A 158 -12.94 4.79 6.32
CA HIS A 158 -14.15 5.49 5.82
C HIS A 158 -14.96 6.15 6.96
N LEU A 159 -14.99 5.52 8.14
CA LEU A 159 -15.64 6.05 9.34
C LEU A 159 -14.80 7.12 10.08
N GLY A 160 -13.66 7.55 9.52
CA GLY A 160 -12.81 8.58 10.11
C GLY A 160 -12.12 8.14 11.40
N ARG A 161 -11.91 6.83 11.60
CA ARG A 161 -11.22 6.28 12.77
C ARG A 161 -9.72 6.24 12.53
N GLU A 162 -8.94 6.39 13.60
CA GLU A 162 -7.48 6.29 13.54
C GLU A 162 -7.07 4.90 13.05
N GLN A 163 -6.26 4.88 11.99
CA GLN A 163 -5.75 3.65 11.40
C GLN A 163 -4.74 2.99 12.33
N SER A 164 -4.74 1.67 12.31
CA SER A 164 -3.80 0.80 13.00
C SER A 164 -3.46 -0.39 12.09
N ARG A 165 -2.74 -1.39 12.64
CA ARG A 165 -2.31 -2.57 11.87
C ARG A 165 -3.44 -3.30 11.17
N ARG A 166 -4.63 -3.35 11.78
CA ARG A 166 -5.81 -4.04 11.20
C ARG A 166 -6.26 -3.42 9.88
N ASP A 167 -6.07 -2.10 9.73
CA ASP A 167 -6.54 -1.37 8.55
C ASP A 167 -5.66 -1.65 7.33
N ASP A 168 -4.36 -1.89 7.53
CA ASP A 168 -3.47 -2.37 6.48
C ASP A 168 -3.85 -3.80 6.04
N LEU A 169 -4.19 -4.69 6.99
CA LEU A 169 -4.59 -6.07 6.69
C LEU A 169 -5.95 -6.16 6.00
N GLU A 170 -6.94 -5.37 6.41
CA GLU A 170 -8.23 -5.28 5.72
C GLU A 170 -8.04 -4.76 4.29
N SER A 171 -7.17 -3.76 4.12
CA SER A 171 -6.86 -3.22 2.78
C SER A 171 -6.15 -4.24 1.89
N LEU A 172 -5.27 -5.09 2.44
CA LEU A 172 -4.70 -6.23 1.72
C LEU A 172 -5.80 -7.21 1.27
N GLY A 173 -6.76 -7.52 2.13
CA GLY A 173 -7.93 -8.35 1.78
C GLY A 173 -8.70 -7.77 0.59
N HIS A 174 -8.98 -6.46 0.59
CA HIS A 174 -9.60 -5.79 -0.55
C HIS A 174 -8.75 -5.90 -1.83
N VAL A 175 -7.42 -5.78 -1.74
CA VAL A 175 -6.50 -5.95 -2.88
C VAL A 175 -6.50 -7.39 -3.41
N PHE A 176 -6.52 -8.40 -2.54
CA PHE A 176 -6.58 -9.80 -2.98
C PHE A 176 -7.89 -10.10 -3.71
N MET A 177 -9.01 -9.61 -3.18
CA MET A 177 -10.30 -9.78 -3.86
C MET A 177 -10.38 -8.99 -5.16
N TYR A 178 -9.73 -7.83 -5.24
CA TYR A 178 -9.59 -7.10 -6.49
C TYR A 178 -8.85 -7.93 -7.56
N PHE A 179 -7.72 -8.54 -7.20
CA PHE A 179 -6.97 -9.39 -8.13
C PHE A 179 -7.73 -10.63 -8.58
N LEU A 180 -8.50 -11.25 -7.68
CA LEU A 180 -9.29 -12.45 -7.99
C LEU A 180 -10.51 -12.15 -8.87
N ARG A 181 -11.20 -11.04 -8.59
CA ARG A 181 -12.48 -10.68 -9.23
C ARG A 181 -12.33 -9.84 -10.49
N GLY A 182 -11.19 -9.18 -10.68
CA GLY A 182 -10.99 -8.18 -11.73
C GLY A 182 -11.49 -6.77 -11.36
N SER A 183 -12.43 -6.70 -10.43
CA SER A 183 -12.98 -5.47 -9.88
C SER A 183 -13.65 -5.72 -8.53
N LEU A 184 -13.88 -4.65 -7.77
CA LEU A 184 -14.58 -4.64 -6.49
C LEU A 184 -16.00 -4.06 -6.65
N PRO A 185 -16.98 -4.52 -5.84
CA PRO A 185 -18.39 -4.09 -5.95
C PRO A 185 -18.66 -2.59 -5.77
N TRP A 186 -17.69 -1.86 -5.22
CA TRP A 186 -17.74 -0.41 -5.00
C TRP A 186 -16.94 0.41 -6.03
N GLN A 187 -16.53 -0.20 -7.15
CA GLN A 187 -15.95 0.54 -8.28
C GLN A 187 -17.04 1.16 -9.17
N GLY A 188 -16.70 2.26 -9.85
CA GLY A 188 -17.59 2.92 -10.82
C GLY A 188 -18.77 3.69 -10.24
N LEU A 189 -18.88 3.80 -8.91
CA LEU A 189 -19.94 4.58 -8.26
C LEU A 189 -19.83 6.07 -8.64
N LYS A 190 -20.93 6.62 -9.19
CA LYS A 190 -21.06 8.04 -9.50
C LYS A 190 -21.27 8.83 -8.20
N ALA A 191 -20.72 10.04 -8.13
CA ALA A 191 -20.93 10.99 -7.04
C ALA A 191 -20.64 12.42 -7.55
N ALA A 192 -21.24 13.44 -6.95
CA ALA A 192 -21.01 14.83 -7.38
C ALA A 192 -19.68 15.39 -6.88
N THR A 193 -19.20 14.90 -5.73
CA THR A 193 -17.93 15.33 -5.12
C THR A 193 -17.07 14.15 -4.68
N ASN A 194 -15.77 14.38 -4.49
CA ASN A 194 -14.87 13.37 -3.94
C ASN A 194 -15.30 12.92 -2.53
N LYS A 195 -15.79 13.83 -1.68
CA LYS A 195 -16.29 13.48 -0.35
C LYS A 195 -17.45 12.48 -0.44
N GLN A 196 -18.46 12.78 -1.25
CA GLN A 196 -19.59 11.88 -1.49
C GLN A 196 -19.16 10.56 -2.13
N LYS A 197 -18.13 10.57 -2.98
CA LYS A 197 -17.58 9.35 -3.57
C LYS A 197 -17.00 8.42 -2.50
N TYR A 198 -16.26 8.97 -1.54
CA TYR A 198 -15.74 8.19 -0.42
C TYR A 198 -16.87 7.63 0.44
N GLU A 199 -17.84 8.47 0.82
CA GLU A 199 -19.03 8.05 1.59
C GLU A 199 -19.75 6.88 0.92
N ARG A 200 -20.09 7.00 -0.38
CA ARG A 200 -20.76 5.93 -1.15
C ARG A 200 -19.95 4.64 -1.24
N ILE A 201 -18.62 4.74 -1.38
CA ILE A 201 -17.74 3.57 -1.37
C ILE A 201 -17.76 2.92 0.02
N GLY A 202 -17.67 3.70 1.09
CA GLY A 202 -17.71 3.22 2.47
C GLY A 202 -19.04 2.53 2.82
N GLU A 203 -20.17 3.10 2.41
CA GLU A 203 -21.50 2.50 2.54
C GLU A 203 -21.59 1.18 1.76
N LYS A 204 -21.10 1.16 0.51
CA LYS A 204 -21.11 -0.06 -0.30
C LYS A 204 -20.22 -1.17 0.28
N LYS A 205 -19.08 -0.82 0.91
CA LYS A 205 -18.24 -1.78 1.64
C LYS A 205 -18.96 -2.37 2.84
N GLN A 206 -19.62 -1.54 3.65
CA GLN A 206 -20.37 -1.99 4.85
C GLN A 206 -21.55 -2.91 4.49
N THR A 207 -22.20 -2.65 3.35
CA THR A 207 -23.37 -3.43 2.90
C THR A 207 -23.02 -4.65 2.06
N THR A 208 -21.76 -4.80 1.64
CA THR A 208 -21.30 -6.00 0.92
C THR A 208 -20.81 -7.01 1.95
N SER A 209 -21.51 -8.15 2.08
CA SER A 209 -21.06 -9.20 3.00
C SER A 209 -19.72 -9.80 2.54
N ILE A 210 -18.91 -10.29 3.48
CA ILE A 210 -17.65 -10.99 3.15
C ILE A 210 -17.95 -12.24 2.32
N HIS A 211 -19.05 -12.94 2.62
CA HIS A 211 -19.50 -14.09 1.84
C HIS A 211 -19.75 -13.71 0.37
N ASP A 212 -20.47 -12.62 0.09
CA ASP A 212 -20.74 -12.19 -1.30
C ASP A 212 -19.49 -11.69 -2.00
N LEU A 213 -18.61 -10.99 -1.26
CA LEU A 213 -17.32 -10.55 -1.79
C LEU A 213 -16.47 -11.76 -2.21
N CYS A 214 -16.41 -12.79 -1.37
CA CYS A 214 -15.59 -14.00 -1.55
C CYS A 214 -16.29 -15.13 -2.33
N ALA A 215 -17.55 -14.96 -2.69
CA ALA A 215 -18.33 -15.95 -3.44
C ALA A 215 -17.59 -16.40 -4.71
N GLY A 216 -17.46 -17.73 -4.89
CA GLY A 216 -16.76 -18.35 -6.02
C GLY A 216 -15.23 -18.48 -5.88
N PHE A 217 -14.66 -18.11 -4.74
CA PHE A 217 -13.22 -18.26 -4.44
C PHE A 217 -12.97 -19.15 -3.20
N PRO A 218 -11.75 -19.67 -3.00
CA PRO A 218 -11.44 -20.54 -1.86
C PRO A 218 -11.72 -19.87 -0.51
N GLY A 219 -12.26 -20.62 0.45
CA GLY A 219 -12.55 -20.14 1.81
C GLY A 219 -14.04 -19.99 2.14
N ASN A 220 -14.96 -20.22 1.19
CA ASN A 220 -16.42 -20.24 1.44
C ASN A 220 -16.91 -21.46 2.27
N GLY A 221 -16.08 -21.99 3.19
CA GLY A 221 -16.36 -23.22 3.92
C GLY A 221 -15.66 -23.37 5.27
N CYS A 222 -15.17 -22.29 5.87
CA CYS A 222 -14.73 -22.32 7.28
C CYS A 222 -15.48 -21.23 8.04
N ALA A 223 -16.68 -21.60 8.52
CA ALA A 223 -17.28 -21.02 9.71
C ALA A 223 -16.50 -21.49 10.96
#